data_AF-A0A1M3N9S6-F1
#
_entry.id   AF-A0A1M3N9S6-F1
#
_cell.length_a   1.000
_cell.length_b   1.000
_cell.length_c   1.000
_cell.angle_alpha   90.00
_cell.angle_beta   90.00
_cell.angle_gamma   90.00
#
_symmetry.space_group_name_H-M   'P 1'
#
loop_
_entity.id
_entity.type
_entity.pdbx_description
1 polymer ?
#
loop_
_entity_poly.entity_id
_entity_poly.type
_entity_poly.pdbx_seq_one_letter_code
_entity_poly.pdbx_strand_id
1 'polypeptide(L)'
;MSAVSAPTPHAPRASVDSPSLVIVSSSPSSSRAGTSASASTAPVVASVGEPLPTLDEAMRTHIGRALGLTRGRIEGRGGAADLLGVNPHTLRGKMRRLKIDWSAYRT
;
A
#
# COMPACT_ATOMS: atom_id res chain seq x y z
N MET A 1 23.49 6.09 -46.71
CA MET A 1 22.04 6.35 -46.72
C MET A 1 21.34 5.27 -45.91
N SER A 2 21.03 5.52 -44.63
CA SER A 2 20.37 4.54 -43.76
C SER A 2 18.86 4.70 -43.86
N ALA A 3 18.19 3.62 -44.25
CA ALA A 3 16.75 3.58 -44.43
C ALA A 3 16.03 3.77 -43.09
N VAL A 4 15.06 4.68 -43.12
CA VAL A 4 14.13 5.04 -42.05
C VAL A 4 13.26 3.86 -41.62
N SER A 5 13.33 3.53 -40.33
CA SER A 5 12.49 2.53 -39.67
C SER A 5 11.05 3.06 -39.56
N ALA A 6 10.10 2.36 -40.18
CA ALA A 6 8.68 2.72 -40.12
C ALA A 6 8.04 2.22 -38.80
N PRO A 7 7.17 3.01 -38.15
CA PRO A 7 6.48 2.59 -36.93
C PRO A 7 5.29 1.66 -37.23
N THR A 8 5.18 0.57 -36.50
CA THR A 8 4.05 -0.36 -36.49
C THR A 8 2.79 0.28 -35.87
N PRO A 9 1.63 0.25 -36.53
CA PRO A 9 0.38 0.71 -35.92
C PRO A 9 -0.22 -0.40 -35.02
N HIS A 10 -0.46 -0.09 -33.74
CA HIS A 10 -1.25 -0.93 -32.84
C HIS A 10 -2.67 -0.35 -32.74
N ALA A 11 -3.63 -1.01 -33.37
CA ALA A 11 -5.05 -0.67 -33.24
C ALA A 11 -5.67 -1.43 -32.06
N PRO A 12 -6.39 -0.75 -31.13
CA PRO A 12 -7.15 -1.42 -30.08
C PRO A 12 -8.53 -1.80 -30.61
N ARG A 13 -8.89 -3.10 -30.56
CA ARG A 13 -10.29 -3.53 -30.72
C ARG A 13 -10.82 -3.96 -29.36
N ALA A 14 -11.68 -3.09 -28.82
CA ALA A 14 -12.57 -3.39 -27.72
C ALA A 14 -13.34 -4.68 -28.02
N SER A 15 -13.21 -5.67 -27.13
CA SER A 15 -14.11 -6.82 -27.08
C SER A 15 -14.94 -6.66 -25.82
N VAL A 16 -16.16 -6.18 -26.05
CA VAL A 16 -17.28 -6.28 -25.14
C VAL A 16 -17.60 -7.77 -24.95
N ASP A 17 -17.46 -8.27 -23.73
CA ASP A 17 -18.16 -9.46 -23.27
C ASP A 17 -18.61 -9.22 -21.83
N SER A 18 -19.89 -8.90 -21.70
CA SER A 18 -20.67 -9.00 -20.48
C SER A 18 -21.81 -9.94 -20.83
N PRO A 19 -21.90 -11.12 -20.21
CA PRO A 19 -22.90 -11.36 -19.16
C PRO A 19 -22.35 -12.35 -18.10
N SER A 20 -22.94 -12.66 -16.95
CA SER A 20 -24.26 -12.44 -16.38
C SER A 20 -24.10 -12.59 -14.86
N LEU A 21 -24.64 -11.64 -14.09
CA LEU A 21 -24.62 -11.68 -12.64
C LEU A 21 -25.65 -12.73 -12.15
N VAL A 22 -25.20 -13.94 -11.87
CA VAL A 22 -26.02 -14.94 -11.15
C VAL A 22 -25.97 -14.64 -9.66
N ILE A 23 -27.02 -14.01 -9.14
CA ILE A 23 -27.24 -13.87 -7.69
C ILE A 23 -27.80 -15.20 -7.19
N VAL A 24 -26.94 -16.05 -6.63
CA VAL A 24 -27.41 -17.20 -5.83
C VAL A 24 -27.70 -16.68 -4.42
N SER A 25 -28.99 -16.58 -4.08
CA SER A 25 -29.42 -16.35 -2.71
C SER A 25 -29.39 -17.69 -1.98
N SER A 26 -28.30 -17.97 -1.28
CA SER A 26 -28.23 -19.05 -0.30
C SER A 26 -28.54 -18.49 1.09
N SER A 27 -29.53 -19.10 1.71
CA SER A 27 -30.15 -18.74 2.99
C SER A 27 -29.14 -18.71 4.15
N PRO A 28 -29.24 -17.77 5.11
CA PRO A 28 -28.50 -17.90 6.36
C PRO A 28 -29.23 -18.84 7.31
N SER A 29 -28.88 -20.14 7.28
CA SER A 29 -29.23 -21.06 8.35
C SER A 29 -28.30 -20.82 9.55
N SER A 30 -28.93 -20.48 10.67
CA SER A 30 -28.32 -20.30 11.98
C SER A 30 -27.46 -21.49 12.40
N SER A 31 -26.26 -21.23 12.91
CA SER A 31 -25.70 -22.08 13.97
C SER A 31 -25.03 -21.21 15.03
N ARG A 32 -25.44 -21.49 16.26
CA ARG A 32 -25.17 -20.77 17.50
C ARG A 32 -23.76 -21.06 18.00
N ALA A 33 -23.33 -20.18 18.92
CA ALA A 33 -22.35 -20.43 19.97
C ALA A 33 -20.87 -20.45 19.55
N GLY A 34 -20.27 -19.27 19.65
CA GLY A 34 -18.84 -19.07 19.84
C GLY A 34 -18.63 -17.84 20.73
N THR A 35 -18.95 -17.96 22.01
CA THR A 35 -18.42 -17.04 23.02
C THR A 35 -16.92 -17.30 23.15
N SER A 36 -16.07 -16.34 22.76
CA SER A 36 -14.86 -16.02 23.54
C SER A 36 -14.14 -14.78 23.01
N ALA A 37 -13.74 -13.95 23.97
CA ALA A 37 -12.67 -12.95 23.89
C ALA A 37 -12.97 -11.63 23.15
N SER A 38 -13.65 -10.73 23.87
CA SER A 38 -13.10 -9.42 24.24
C SER A 38 -12.22 -8.73 23.18
N ALA A 39 -12.84 -8.15 22.16
CA ALA A 39 -12.27 -7.01 21.46
C ALA A 39 -12.92 -5.77 22.06
N SER A 40 -12.19 -5.10 22.95
CA SER A 40 -12.52 -3.75 23.41
C SER A 40 -12.51 -2.81 22.20
N THR A 41 -13.65 -2.71 21.52
CA THR A 41 -13.97 -1.57 20.67
C THR A 41 -14.26 -0.40 21.60
N ALA A 42 -13.21 0.15 22.19
CA ALA A 42 -13.27 1.55 22.55
C ALA A 42 -13.32 2.31 21.21
N PRO A 43 -14.32 3.16 20.96
CA PRO A 43 -14.24 4.08 19.85
C PRO A 43 -13.02 4.95 20.16
N VAL A 44 -11.93 4.76 19.42
CA VAL A 44 -10.85 5.74 19.37
C VAL A 44 -11.47 7.00 18.76
N VAL A 45 -12.07 7.80 19.63
CA VAL A 45 -12.40 9.19 19.35
C VAL A 45 -11.08 9.81 18.94
N ALA A 46 -10.87 9.95 17.63
CA ALA A 46 -9.79 10.74 17.11
C ALA A 46 -9.94 12.09 17.79
N SER A 47 -8.99 12.42 18.66
CA SER A 47 -9.03 13.61 19.49
C SER A 47 -9.28 14.80 18.57
N VAL A 48 -10.44 15.45 18.71
CA VAL A 48 -10.93 16.53 17.81
C VAL A 48 -10.13 17.84 18.00
N GLY A 49 -8.86 17.73 18.39
CA GLY A 49 -7.96 18.84 18.67
C GLY A 49 -6.48 18.52 18.47
N GLU A 50 -6.11 17.33 17.97
CA GLU A 50 -4.72 17.10 17.60
C GLU A 50 -4.42 17.87 16.30
N PRO A 51 -3.37 18.70 16.28
CA PRO A 51 -2.96 19.39 15.08
C PRO A 51 -2.65 18.34 14.00
N LEU A 52 -3.18 18.56 12.79
CA LEU A 52 -2.89 17.68 11.67
C LEU A 52 -1.37 17.65 11.47
N PRO A 53 -0.74 16.47 11.48
CA PRO A 53 0.69 16.38 11.29
C PRO A 53 1.02 16.96 9.91
N THR A 54 2.17 17.60 9.85
CA THR A 54 2.68 18.07 8.57
C THR A 54 2.87 16.88 7.64
N LEU A 55 2.84 17.14 6.32
CA LEU A 55 3.07 16.09 5.33
C LEU A 55 4.40 15.36 5.59
N ASP A 56 5.43 16.07 6.00
CA ASP A 56 6.74 15.51 6.29
C ASP A 56 6.73 14.60 7.54
N GLU A 57 5.98 14.94 8.58
CA GLU A 57 5.80 14.10 9.79
C GLU A 57 4.98 12.84 9.50
N ALA A 58 3.90 12.98 8.74
CA ALA A 58 3.10 11.85 8.29
C ALA A 58 3.95 10.89 7.45
N MET A 59 4.75 11.43 6.52
CA MET A 59 5.68 10.67 5.70
C MET A 59 6.76 9.98 6.56
N ARG A 60 7.33 10.67 7.56
CA ARG A 60 8.33 10.07 8.45
C ARG A 60 7.75 8.88 9.22
N THR A 61 6.57 9.05 9.79
CA THR A 61 5.87 7.98 10.52
C THR A 61 5.55 6.81 9.61
N HIS A 62 5.08 7.09 8.39
CA HIS A 62 4.72 6.06 7.42
C HIS A 62 5.93 5.27 6.92
N ILE A 63 7.03 5.97 6.60
CA ILE A 63 8.31 5.36 6.20
C ILE A 63 8.89 4.51 7.34
N GLY A 64 8.86 5.02 8.59
CA GLY A 64 9.35 4.28 9.76
C GLY A 64 8.60 2.96 9.98
N ARG A 65 7.27 2.98 9.84
CA ARG A 65 6.44 1.76 9.91
C ARG A 65 6.84 0.76 8.83
N ALA A 66 7.00 1.21 7.58
CA ALA A 66 7.43 0.34 6.49
C ALA A 66 8.82 -0.27 6.75
N LEU A 67 9.79 0.52 7.20
CA LEU A 67 11.13 0.04 7.55
C LEU A 67 11.12 -0.98 8.69
N GLY A 68 10.27 -0.80 9.70
CA GLY A 68 10.10 -1.76 10.79
C GLY A 68 9.55 -3.10 10.32
N LEU A 69 8.54 -3.08 9.44
CA LEU A 69 7.96 -4.29 8.85
C LEU A 69 8.96 -5.05 7.99
N THR A 70 9.86 -4.34 7.30
CA THR A 70 10.83 -4.94 6.38
C THR A 70 12.21 -5.17 6.98
N ARG A 71 12.39 -4.95 8.29
CA ARG A 71 13.66 -5.10 9.02
C ARG A 71 14.80 -4.31 8.36
N GLY A 72 14.50 -3.08 7.96
CA GLY A 72 15.48 -2.18 7.31
C GLY A 72 15.79 -2.54 5.86
N ARG A 73 15.04 -3.44 5.22
CA ARG A 73 15.14 -3.70 3.77
C ARG A 73 14.39 -2.64 2.99
N ILE A 74 15.12 -1.91 2.12
CA ILE A 74 14.55 -0.85 1.27
C ILE A 74 14.08 -1.41 -0.08
N GLU A 75 14.90 -2.27 -0.70
CA GLU A 75 14.74 -2.74 -2.08
C GLU A 75 14.26 -4.20 -2.17
N GLY A 76 13.75 -4.57 -3.35
CA GLY A 76 13.28 -5.91 -3.66
C GLY A 76 11.84 -6.19 -3.22
N ARG A 77 11.35 -7.38 -3.57
CA ARG A 77 10.01 -7.84 -3.21
C ARG A 77 9.87 -7.92 -1.68
N GLY A 78 8.87 -7.24 -1.14
CA GLY A 78 8.69 -7.08 0.31
C GLY A 78 9.65 -6.08 0.97
N GLY A 79 10.34 -5.23 0.20
CA GLY A 79 11.10 -4.10 0.72
C GLY A 79 10.19 -2.90 1.06
N ALA A 80 10.72 -1.93 1.82
CA ALA A 80 9.93 -0.78 2.25
C ALA A 80 9.41 0.04 1.06
N ALA A 81 10.19 0.12 -0.02
CA ALA A 81 9.79 0.76 -1.27
C ALA A 81 8.61 0.05 -1.95
N ASP A 82 8.62 -1.29 -1.96
CA ASP A 82 7.58 -2.14 -2.53
C ASP A 82 6.27 -2.01 -1.74
N LEU A 83 6.35 -2.06 -0.40
CA LEU A 83 5.17 -1.86 0.48
C LEU A 83 4.55 -0.47 0.36
N LEU A 84 5.38 0.55 0.17
CA LEU A 84 4.93 1.93 0.01
C LEU A 84 4.51 2.26 -1.43
N GLY A 85 4.78 1.37 -2.40
CA GLY A 85 4.54 1.64 -3.82
C GLY A 85 5.40 2.80 -4.39
N VAL A 86 6.58 3.05 -3.81
CA VAL A 86 7.47 4.14 -4.21
C VAL A 86 8.75 3.56 -4.81
N ASN A 87 9.26 4.16 -5.89
CA ASN A 87 10.55 3.77 -6.45
C ASN A 87 11.67 3.83 -5.37
N PRO A 88 12.51 2.79 -5.21
CA PRO A 88 13.55 2.78 -4.17
C PRO A 88 14.50 3.98 -4.21
N HIS A 89 14.85 4.47 -5.40
CA HIS A 89 15.69 5.68 -5.53
C HIS A 89 14.98 6.92 -4.99
N THR A 90 13.69 7.07 -5.26
CA THR A 90 12.87 8.17 -4.74
C THR A 90 12.72 8.08 -3.22
N LEU A 91 12.51 6.87 -2.69
CA LEU A 91 12.40 6.66 -1.25
C LEU A 91 13.70 7.04 -0.52
N ARG A 92 14.87 6.67 -1.06
CA ARG A 92 16.18 7.08 -0.52
C ARG A 92 16.34 8.61 -0.52
N GLY A 93 15.89 9.30 -1.57
CA GLY A 93 15.90 10.77 -1.62
C GLY A 93 15.01 11.41 -0.55
N LYS A 94 13.80 10.88 -0.36
CA LYS A 94 12.88 11.32 0.71
C LYS A 94 13.46 11.08 2.10
N MET A 95 14.10 9.93 2.34
CA MET A 95 14.76 9.63 3.61
C MET A 95 15.89 10.61 3.92
N ARG A 96 16.71 10.98 2.92
CA ARG A 96 17.75 12.02 3.09
C ARG A 96 17.16 13.37 3.45
N ARG A 97 16.07 13.78 2.79
CA ARG A 97 15.38 15.06 3.07
C ARG A 97 14.79 15.10 4.48
N LEU A 98 14.14 14.00 4.89
CA LEU A 98 13.48 13.87 6.19
C LEU A 98 14.42 13.44 7.32
N LYS A 99 15.73 13.32 7.02
CA LYS A 99 16.78 12.83 7.95
C LYS A 99 16.33 11.54 8.67
N ILE A 100 15.98 10.53 7.88
CA ILE A 100 15.57 9.21 8.37
C ILE A 100 16.71 8.23 8.12
N ASP A 101 17.28 7.70 9.21
CA ASP A 101 18.34 6.70 9.16
C ASP A 101 17.75 5.30 9.08
N TRP A 102 17.70 4.73 7.87
CA TRP A 102 17.21 3.37 7.66
C TRP A 102 18.15 2.29 8.20
N SER A 103 19.43 2.63 8.42
CA SER A 103 20.43 1.71 8.98
C SER A 103 20.06 1.27 10.38
N ALA A 104 19.39 2.12 11.15
CA ALA A 104 18.90 1.80 12.49
C ALA A 104 17.86 0.66 12.50
N TYR A 105 17.20 0.41 11.37
CA TYR A 105 16.17 -0.62 11.24
C TYR A 105 16.72 -1.97 10.75
N ARG A 106 18.00 -2.02 10.36
CA ARG A 106 18.66 -3.25 9.93
C ARG A 106 19.11 -4.02 11.18
N THR A 107 18.31 -4.99 11.61
CA THR A 107 18.62 -5.95 12.68
C THR A 107 18.89 -7.32 12.10
#